data_AF-A0A7J3MZ08-F1
#
_entry.id   AF-A0A7J3MZ08-F1
#
_cell.length_a   1.000
_cell.length_b   1.000
_cell.length_c   1.000
_cell.angle_alpha   90.00
_cell.angle_beta   90.00
_cell.angle_gamma   90.00
#
_symmetry.space_group_name_H-M   'P 1'
#
loop_
_entity.id
_entity.type
_entity.pdbx_description
1 polymer ?
#
loop_
_entity_poly.entity_id
_entity_poly.type
_entity_poly.pdbx_seq_one_letter_code
_entity_poly.pdbx_strand_id
1 'polypeptide(L)'
;MQIYFWRNIMTSAKIRYIQNIYEKKYGRLGRIAGRYVGAGYGVEFNHPTRYGPVSLLVRGRGSIMAIEVVENNDKVDIEKIKVFIEKAKLLKAKPVLILYSTGSKLSDDVRKLCMDNGVKIRRIKL
;
A
#
# COMPACT_ATOMS: atom_id res chain seq x y z
N MET A 1 25.60 22.94 0.30
CA MET A 1 24.77 22.01 1.10
C MET A 1 24.54 20.76 0.27
N GLN A 2 25.31 19.70 0.52
CA GLN A 2 25.38 18.51 -0.34
C GLN A 2 24.33 17.50 0.13
N ILE A 3 23.21 17.40 -0.57
CA ILE A 3 22.16 16.42 -0.28
C ILE A 3 22.65 15.08 -0.82
N TYR A 4 23.18 14.22 0.05
CA TYR A 4 23.49 12.84 -0.30
C TYR A 4 22.21 12.08 -0.60
N PHE A 5 21.85 12.04 -1.89
CA PHE A 5 20.81 11.17 -2.43
C PHE A 5 21.34 9.73 -2.37
N TRP A 6 21.15 9.05 -1.23
CA TRP A 6 21.46 7.62 -1.09
C TRP A 6 20.51 6.80 -1.96
N ARG A 7 20.85 6.68 -3.23
CA ARG A 7 20.34 5.65 -4.12
C ARG A 7 21.05 4.37 -3.71
N ASN A 8 20.55 3.68 -2.68
CA ASN A 8 20.94 2.31 -2.41
C ASN A 8 20.53 1.49 -3.64
N ILE A 9 21.45 1.30 -4.59
CA ILE A 9 21.22 0.47 -5.77
C ILE A 9 21.20 -0.97 -5.24
N MET A 10 20.02 -1.44 -4.88
CA MET A 10 19.84 -2.86 -4.60
C MET A 10 20.04 -3.63 -5.90
N THR A 11 20.88 -4.65 -5.86
CA THR A 11 21.06 -5.57 -6.99
C THR A 11 19.77 -6.35 -7.24
N SER A 12 19.56 -6.78 -8.48
CA SER A 12 18.40 -7.59 -8.88
C SER A 12 18.27 -8.86 -8.04
N ALA A 13 19.39 -9.51 -7.71
CA ALA A 13 19.44 -10.68 -6.83
C ALA A 13 18.95 -10.36 -5.41
N LYS A 14 19.40 -9.24 -4.83
CA LYS A 14 18.97 -8.80 -3.49
C LYS A 14 17.49 -8.42 -3.47
N ILE A 15 16.99 -7.75 -4.50
CA ILE A 15 15.56 -7.44 -4.64
C ILE A 15 14.74 -8.72 -4.65
N ARG A 16 15.12 -9.70 -5.47
CA ARG A 16 14.41 -10.98 -5.58
C ARG A 16 14.41 -11.75 -4.26
N TYR A 17 15.53 -11.74 -3.56
CA TYR A 17 15.64 -12.33 -2.23
C TYR A 17 14.67 -11.68 -1.23
N ILE A 18 14.62 -10.34 -1.16
CA ILE A 18 13.67 -9.63 -0.28
C ILE A 18 12.21 -9.90 -0.67
N GLN A 19 11.90 -9.90 -1.97
CA GLN A 19 10.56 -10.23 -2.47
C GLN A 19 10.13 -11.62 -1.99
N ASN A 20 11.02 -12.62 -2.10
CA ASN A 20 10.76 -13.97 -1.63
C ASN A 20 10.57 -14.03 -0.10
N ILE A 21 11.36 -13.29 0.68
CA ILE A 21 11.16 -13.23 2.14
C ILE A 21 9.81 -12.63 2.48
N TYR A 22 9.46 -11.50 1.86
CA TYR A 22 8.22 -10.80 2.13
C TYR A 22 7.02 -11.67 1.78
N GLU A 23 7.05 -12.31 0.61
CA GLU A 23 6.02 -13.25 0.20
C GLU A 23 5.90 -14.45 1.16
N LYS A 24 7.02 -15.06 1.57
CA LYS A 24 6.99 -16.19 2.52
C LYS A 24 6.44 -15.78 3.89
N LYS A 25 6.77 -14.58 4.37
CA LYS A 25 6.39 -14.12 5.72
C LYS A 25 5.00 -13.50 5.80
N TYR A 26 4.60 -12.75 4.76
CA TYR A 26 3.37 -11.94 4.75
C TYR A 26 2.40 -12.33 3.63
N GLY A 27 2.67 -13.42 2.90
CA GLY A 27 1.83 -13.92 1.82
C GLY A 27 1.57 -12.85 0.76
N ARG A 28 0.28 -12.55 0.56
CA ARG A 28 -0.22 -11.61 -0.45
C ARG A 28 0.25 -10.16 -0.21
N LEU A 29 0.20 -9.69 1.04
CA LEU A 29 0.76 -8.39 1.43
C LEU A 29 2.25 -8.33 1.09
N GLY A 30 2.96 -9.45 1.29
CA GLY A 30 4.35 -9.61 0.91
C GLY A 30 4.62 -9.44 -0.59
N ARG A 31 3.80 -10.07 -1.44
CA ARG A 31 3.87 -9.90 -2.91
C ARG A 31 3.65 -8.44 -3.33
N ILE A 32 2.67 -7.78 -2.73
CA ILE A 32 2.37 -6.36 -3.01
C ILE A 32 3.56 -5.49 -2.60
N ALA A 33 4.03 -5.63 -1.36
CA ALA A 33 5.20 -4.93 -0.85
C ALA A 33 6.43 -5.15 -1.74
N GLY A 34 6.64 -6.39 -2.20
CA GLY A 34 7.72 -6.77 -3.10
C GLY A 34 7.74 -5.98 -4.41
N ARG A 35 6.57 -5.63 -4.97
CA ARG A 35 6.50 -4.76 -6.16
C ARG A 35 7.01 -3.35 -5.89
N TYR A 36 6.72 -2.79 -4.71
CA TYR A 36 7.22 -1.48 -4.31
C TYR A 36 8.72 -1.51 -4.02
N VAL A 37 9.22 -2.55 -3.35
CA VAL A 37 10.67 -2.74 -3.16
C VAL A 37 11.39 -2.84 -4.50
N GLY A 38 10.85 -3.61 -5.45
CA GLY A 38 11.41 -3.73 -6.79
C GLY A 38 11.43 -2.42 -7.58
N ALA A 39 10.51 -1.50 -7.27
CA ALA A 39 10.50 -0.14 -7.82
C ALA A 39 11.40 0.83 -7.03
N GLY A 40 12.16 0.36 -6.03
CA GLY A 40 13.09 1.17 -5.24
C GLY A 40 12.43 1.99 -4.13
N TYR A 41 11.27 1.57 -3.62
CA TYR A 41 10.66 2.16 -2.44
C TYR A 41 11.01 1.37 -1.16
N GLY A 42 11.10 2.07 -0.03
CA GLY A 42 11.09 1.45 1.29
C GLY A 42 9.67 1.08 1.69
N VAL A 43 9.51 -0.07 2.36
CA VAL A 43 8.19 -0.58 2.77
C VAL A 43 8.23 -0.97 4.25
N GLU A 44 7.17 -0.60 4.97
CA GLU A 44 6.93 -0.96 6.36
C GLU A 44 5.55 -1.62 6.45
N PHE A 45 5.46 -2.76 7.15
CA PHE A 45 4.23 -3.53 7.30
C PHE A 45 3.53 -3.13 8.60
N ASN A 46 2.19 -3.06 8.58
CA ASN A 46 1.36 -2.84 9.76
C ASN A 46 1.77 -1.59 10.57
N HIS A 47 2.05 -0.47 9.88
CA HIS A 47 2.49 0.75 10.54
C HIS A 47 1.40 1.26 11.50
N PRO A 48 1.69 1.45 12.79
CA PRO A 48 0.67 1.76 13.79
C PRO A 48 0.09 3.17 13.59
N THR A 49 -1.20 3.31 13.82
CA THR A 49 -1.87 4.61 13.94
C THR A 49 -2.91 4.56 15.06
N ARG A 50 -3.42 5.71 15.50
CA ARG A 50 -4.49 5.78 16.52
C ARG A 50 -5.80 5.09 16.11
N TYR A 51 -5.99 4.83 14.83
CA TYR A 51 -7.16 4.12 14.28
C TYR A 51 -6.85 2.66 13.91
N GLY A 52 -5.75 2.12 14.41
CA GLY A 52 -5.21 0.82 14.04
C GLY A 52 -4.18 0.89 12.91
N PRO A 53 -3.49 -0.22 12.63
CA PRO A 53 -2.40 -0.22 11.66
C PRO A 53 -2.88 0.05 10.24
N VAL A 54 -1.98 0.59 9.42
CA VAL A 54 -2.11 0.61 7.94
C VAL A 54 -1.36 -0.61 7.41
N SER A 55 -1.97 -1.33 6.46
CA SER A 55 -1.41 -2.59 5.94
C SER A 55 0.03 -2.43 5.45
N LEU A 56 0.30 -1.42 4.61
CA LEU A 56 1.65 -1.04 4.21
C LEU A 56 1.85 0.47 4.20
N LEU A 57 3.00 0.92 4.70
CA LEU A 57 3.48 2.27 4.53
C LEU A 57 4.70 2.27 3.61
N VAL A 58 4.59 2.95 2.48
CA VAL A 58 5.61 2.97 1.43
C VAL A 58 6.22 4.36 1.35
N ARG A 59 7.55 4.45 1.40
CA ARG A 59 8.29 5.71 1.37
C ARG A 59 9.32 5.69 0.24
N GLY A 60 9.40 6.78 -0.51
CA GLY A 60 10.41 6.94 -1.55
C GLY A 60 10.06 8.01 -2.56
N ARG A 61 11.08 8.48 -3.28
CA ARG A 61 10.93 9.46 -4.38
C ARG A 61 10.15 10.72 -3.95
N GLY A 62 10.41 11.22 -2.74
CA GLY A 62 9.75 12.42 -2.20
C GLY A 62 8.27 12.22 -1.83
N SER A 63 7.78 10.98 -1.75
CA SER A 63 6.38 10.70 -1.44
C SER A 63 6.22 9.57 -0.42
N ILE A 64 5.12 9.64 0.33
CA ILE A 64 4.67 8.60 1.26
C ILE A 64 3.32 8.11 0.75
N MET A 65 3.12 6.79 0.72
CA MET A 65 1.86 6.16 0.34
C MET A 65 1.41 5.23 1.47
N ALA A 66 0.16 5.40 1.90
CA ALA A 66 -0.51 4.49 2.81
C ALA A 66 -1.34 3.54 1.96
N ILE A 67 -1.11 2.24 2.11
CA ILE A 67 -1.75 1.22 1.27
C ILE A 67 -2.61 0.34 2.16
N GLU A 68 -3.86 0.20 1.75
CA GLU A 68 -4.78 -0.79 2.30
C GLU A 68 -5.13 -1.82 1.22
N VAL A 69 -5.23 -3.07 1.62
CA VAL A 69 -5.46 -4.19 0.70
C VAL A 69 -6.80 -4.82 1.03
N VAL A 70 -7.64 -4.92 0.02
CA VAL A 70 -8.97 -5.54 0.09
C VAL A 70 -8.91 -6.86 -0.65
N GLU A 71 -9.31 -7.93 0.04
CA GLU A 71 -9.37 -9.28 -0.53
C GLU A 71 -10.78 -9.65 -1.01
N ASN A 72 -10.87 -10.73 -1.78
CA ASN A 72 -12.16 -11.25 -2.25
C ASN A 72 -13.01 -11.70 -1.04
N ASN A 73 -14.28 -11.29 -1.02
CA ASN A 73 -15.29 -11.46 0.04
C ASN A 73 -15.33 -10.39 1.14
N ASP A 74 -14.34 -9.50 1.23
CA ASP A 74 -14.47 -8.36 2.12
C ASP A 74 -15.45 -7.36 1.52
N LYS A 75 -16.63 -7.23 2.12
CA LYS A 75 -17.47 -6.05 1.91
C LYS A 75 -16.70 -4.84 2.43
N VAL A 76 -16.20 -4.05 1.49
CA VAL A 76 -15.59 -2.76 1.80
C VAL A 76 -16.70 -1.81 2.18
N ASP A 77 -16.77 -1.50 3.46
CA ASP A 77 -17.70 -0.53 3.99
C ASP A 77 -17.15 0.90 3.82
N ILE A 78 -18.07 1.85 3.67
CA ILE A 78 -17.82 3.29 3.67
C ILE A 78 -17.05 3.68 4.93
N GLU A 79 -17.42 3.12 6.09
CA GLU A 79 -16.75 3.43 7.37
C GLU A 79 -15.28 3.01 7.36
N LYS A 80 -14.98 1.80 6.86
CA LYS A 80 -13.60 1.32 6.72
C LYS A 80 -12.76 2.25 5.84
N ILE A 81 -13.34 2.76 4.74
CA ILE A 81 -12.65 3.70 3.85
C ILE A 81 -12.46 5.08 4.50
N LYS A 82 -13.45 5.60 5.22
CA LYS A 82 -13.29 6.85 5.99
C LYS A 82 -12.15 6.73 7.00
N VAL A 83 -12.13 5.63 7.76
CA VAL A 83 -11.05 5.36 8.71
C VAL A 83 -9.70 5.27 8.00
N PHE A 84 -9.62 4.58 6.86
CA PHE A 84 -8.38 4.49 6.07
C PHE A 84 -7.89 5.86 5.58
N ILE A 85 -8.80 6.73 5.12
CA ILE A 85 -8.48 8.10 4.71
C ILE A 85 -7.87 8.88 5.89
N GLU A 86 -8.46 8.76 7.08
CA GLU A 86 -7.93 9.41 8.28
C GLU A 86 -6.56 8.87 8.69
N LYS A 87 -6.34 7.55 8.59
CA LYS A 87 -5.01 6.95 8.77
C LYS A 87 -3.99 7.56 7.80
N ALA A 88 -4.34 7.70 6.52
CA ALA A 88 -3.45 8.27 5.51
C ALA A 88 -3.14 9.75 5.77
N LYS A 89 -4.14 10.55 6.18
CA LYS A 89 -3.97 11.96 6.56
C LYS A 89 -3.00 12.12 7.74
N LEU A 90 -3.15 11.31 8.78
CA LEU A 90 -2.23 11.32 9.94
C LEU A 90 -0.78 11.08 9.53
N LEU A 91 -0.57 10.20 8.56
CA LEU A 91 0.75 9.84 8.05
C LEU A 91 1.26 10.80 6.97
N LYS A 92 0.49 11.85 6.62
CA LYS A 92 0.74 12.75 5.49
C LYS A 92 1.02 11.97 4.19
N ALA A 93 0.32 10.85 4.04
CA ALA A 93 0.54 9.87 3.00
C ALA A 93 -0.58 9.89 1.96
N LYS A 94 -0.26 9.59 0.70
CA LYS A 94 -1.25 9.41 -0.35
C LYS A 94 -1.97 8.08 -0.14
N PRO A 95 -3.30 8.05 0.03
CA PRO A 95 -4.03 6.80 0.21
C PRO A 95 -4.11 6.02 -1.10
N VAL A 96 -3.78 4.72 -1.04
CA VAL A 96 -3.87 3.79 -2.16
C VAL A 96 -4.65 2.56 -1.71
N LEU A 97 -5.77 2.28 -2.37
CA LEU A 97 -6.56 1.08 -2.12
C LEU A 97 -6.21 0.03 -3.17
N ILE A 98 -5.71 -1.13 -2.72
CA ILE A 98 -5.40 -2.26 -3.61
C ILE A 98 -6.50 -3.30 -3.51
N LEU A 99 -7.15 -3.55 -4.65
CA LEU A 99 -8.10 -4.64 -4.81
C LEU A 99 -7.31 -5.88 -5.27
N TYR A 100 -7.20 -6.86 -4.38
CA TYR A 100 -6.47 -8.10 -4.61
C TYR A 100 -7.45 -9.22 -5.00
N SER A 101 -8.10 -9.08 -6.17
CA SER A 101 -8.80 -10.19 -6.84
C SER A 101 -9.22 -9.86 -8.27
N THR A 102 -9.67 -10.88 -8.99
CA THR A 102 -10.27 -10.79 -10.33
C THR A 102 -11.71 -10.26 -10.34
N GLY A 103 -12.39 -10.19 -9.18
CA GLY A 103 -13.83 -9.91 -9.11
C GLY A 103 -14.30 -8.98 -7.98
N SER A 104 -13.39 -8.40 -7.19
CA SER A 104 -13.73 -7.46 -6.12
C SER A 104 -14.39 -6.20 -6.71
N LYS A 105 -15.69 -6.07 -6.48
CA LYS A 105 -16.49 -4.90 -6.85
C LYS A 105 -16.65 -4.04 -5.60
N LEU A 106 -16.14 -2.82 -5.67
CA LEU A 106 -16.56 -1.76 -4.76
C LEU A 106 -17.99 -1.37 -5.15
N SER A 107 -18.83 -1.06 -4.17
CA SER A 107 -20.09 -0.37 -4.46
C SER A 107 -19.79 0.99 -5.07
N ASP A 108 -20.75 1.53 -5.83
CA ASP A 108 -20.58 2.83 -6.48
C ASP A 108 -20.37 3.95 -5.45
N ASP A 109 -21.02 3.87 -4.30
CA ASP A 109 -20.85 4.82 -3.19
C ASP A 109 -19.42 4.82 -2.65
N VAL A 110 -18.84 3.64 -2.43
CA VAL A 110 -17.46 3.50 -1.94
C VAL A 110 -16.47 4.00 -2.98
N ARG A 111 -16.74 3.73 -4.26
CA ARG A 111 -15.91 4.20 -5.36
C ARG A 111 -15.94 5.72 -5.46
N LYS A 112 -17.12 6.33 -5.36
CA LYS A 112 -17.30 7.79 -5.36
C LYS A 112 -16.56 8.43 -4.18
N LEU A 113 -16.74 7.88 -2.98
CA LEU A 113 -16.03 8.34 -1.78
C LEU A 113 -14.50 8.29 -1.95
N CYS A 114 -13.97 7.20 -2.53
CA CYS A 114 -12.55 7.09 -2.84
C CYS A 114 -12.08 8.18 -3.79
N MET A 115 -12.83 8.45 -4.87
CA MET A 115 -12.49 9.48 -5.85
C MET A 115 -12.50 10.88 -5.23
N ASP A 116 -13.56 11.22 -4.51
CA ASP A 116 -13.75 12.53 -3.88
C ASP A 116 -12.64 12.85 -2.85
N ASN A 117 -12.05 11.81 -2.25
CA ASN A 117 -10.99 11.94 -1.25
C ASN A 117 -9.58 11.64 -1.80
N GLY A 118 -9.41 11.51 -3.11
CA GLY A 118 -8.11 11.30 -3.75
C GLY A 118 -7.47 9.93 -3.47
N VAL A 119 -8.27 8.93 -3.10
CA VAL A 119 -7.82 7.54 -2.90
C VAL A 119 -7.54 6.90 -4.24
N LYS A 120 -6.29 6.54 -4.48
CA LYS A 120 -5.89 5.86 -5.73
C LYS A 120 -6.26 4.38 -5.65
N ILE A 121 -7.22 3.94 -6.46
CA ILE A 121 -7.60 2.53 -6.55
C ILE A 121 -6.68 1.82 -7.55
N ARG A 122 -6.08 0.69 -7.15
CA ARG A 122 -5.31 -0.19 -8.03
C ARG A 122 -5.84 -1.61 -7.94
N ARG A 123 -5.97 -2.29 -9.08
CA ARG A 123 -6.24 -3.73 -9.12
C ARG A 123 -4.94 -4.49 -9.32
N ILE A 124 -4.69 -5.46 -8.45
CA ILE A 124 -3.59 -6.40 -8.63
C ILE A 124 -4.20 -7.77 -8.87
N LYS A 125 -4.04 -8.25 -10.09
CA LYS A 125 -4.28 -9.64 -10.46
C LYS A 125 -2.96 -10.39 -10.31
N LEU A 126 -3.05 -11.60 -9.79
CA LEU A 126 -2.00 -12.61 -9.81
C LEU A 126 -2.60 -13.87 -10.40
#